data_AF-A0A522R795-F1
#
_entry.id   AF-A0A522R795-F1
#
_cell.length_a   1.000
_cell.length_b   1.000
_cell.length_c   1.000
_cell.angle_alpha   90.00
_cell.angle_beta   90.00
_cell.angle_gamma   90.00
#
_symmetry.space_group_name_H-M   'P 1'
#
loop_
_entity.id
_entity.type
_entity.pdbx_description
1 polymer ?
#
loop_
_entity_poly.entity_id
_entity_poly.type
_entity_poly.pdbx_seq_one_letter_code
_entity_poly.pdbx_strand_id
1 'polypeptide(L)' 'MTAGKTTENETEHEQGVVVETSRPETARPPLYQVVLLNDDYTPMEFVVVVLETFFNMARERATQVMLHV' A
#
# COMPACT_ATOMS: atom_id res chain seq x y z
N MET A 1 -65.38 28.47 33.97
CA MET A 1 -64.86 27.64 35.08
C MET A 1 -64.33 26.35 34.49
N THR A 2 -63.26 25.81 35.10
CA THR A 2 -62.62 24.49 34.91
C THR A 2 -62.04 24.20 33.51
N ALA A 3 -60.84 23.69 33.33
CA ALA A 3 -59.70 23.39 34.19
C ALA A 3 -58.52 23.12 33.23
N GLY A 4 -57.29 23.41 33.64
CA GLY A 4 -56.10 23.06 32.86
C GLY A 4 -55.93 21.54 32.72
N LYS A 5 -55.34 21.13 31.59
CA LYS A 5 -54.75 19.80 31.41
C LYS A 5 -53.35 19.93 30.81
N THR A 6 -52.39 19.88 31.72
CA THR A 6 -51.04 19.30 31.69
C THR A 6 -50.56 18.55 30.43
N THR A 7 -49.41 19.04 29.93
CA THR A 7 -48.15 18.34 29.57
C THR A 7 -48.18 16.94 28.96
N GLU A 8 -47.63 16.82 27.74
CA GLU A 8 -46.79 15.70 27.25
C GLU A 8 -45.80 16.35 26.25
N ASN A 9 -44.48 16.46 26.54
CA ASN A 9 -43.43 15.46 26.28
C ASN A 9 -43.58 14.81 24.89
N GLU A 10 -42.62 14.79 23.96
CA GLU A 10 -41.17 14.86 24.02
C GLU A 10 -40.70 15.17 22.59
N THR A 11 -39.63 15.96 22.48
CA THR A 11 -38.64 15.99 21.39
C THR A 11 -38.98 15.16 20.14
N GLU A 12 -39.38 15.84 19.07
CA GLU A 12 -39.30 15.29 17.71
C GLU A 12 -37.89 14.72 17.53
N HIS A 13 -37.83 13.40 17.35
CA HIS A 13 -36.60 12.68 17.12
C HIS A 13 -35.92 13.28 15.89
N GLU A 14 -34.89 14.09 16.09
CA GLU A 14 -33.82 14.24 15.14
C GLU A 14 -33.23 12.85 14.92
N GLN A 15 -33.80 12.11 13.97
CA GLN A 15 -33.19 10.91 13.43
C GLN A 15 -31.95 11.34 12.65
N GLY A 16 -30.90 11.67 13.39
CA GLY A 16 -29.56 11.80 12.84
C GLY A 16 -29.18 10.45 12.27
N VAL A 17 -29.16 10.35 10.94
CA VAL A 17 -28.58 9.20 10.23
C VAL A 17 -27.13 9.09 10.69
N VAL A 18 -26.84 8.09 11.50
CA VAL A 18 -25.46 7.73 11.85
C VAL A 18 -24.84 7.15 10.59
N VAL A 19 -24.13 7.98 9.83
CA VAL A 19 -23.30 7.53 8.72
C VAL A 19 -22.12 6.79 9.34
N GLU A 20 -22.16 5.45 9.28
CA GLU A 20 -20.99 4.64 9.61
C GLU A 20 -19.88 5.00 8.61
N THR A 21 -18.81 5.61 9.12
CA THR A 21 -17.68 5.98 8.29
C THR A 21 -16.96 4.70 7.87
N SER A 22 -17.11 4.31 6.61
CA SER A 22 -16.36 3.18 6.04
C SER A 22 -14.85 3.42 6.20
N ARG A 23 -14.10 2.37 6.57
CA ARG A 23 -12.64 2.47 6.65
C ARG A 23 -12.09 2.98 5.31
N PRO A 24 -11.25 4.03 5.31
CA PRO A 24 -10.72 4.58 4.06
C PRO A 24 -9.91 3.52 3.31
N GLU A 25 -10.21 3.32 2.03
CA GLU A 25 -9.43 2.44 1.16
C GLU A 25 -8.06 3.05 0.89
N THR A 26 -7.01 2.38 1.36
CA THR A 26 -5.64 2.82 1.13
C THR A 26 -5.20 2.46 -0.28
N ALA A 27 -4.70 3.44 -1.03
CA ALA A 27 -4.07 3.19 -2.33
C ALA A 27 -2.85 2.28 -2.17
N ARG A 28 -2.63 1.40 -3.17
CA ARG A 28 -1.42 0.58 -3.21
C ARG A 28 -0.18 1.46 -3.36
N PRO A 29 0.93 1.19 -2.65
CA PRO A 29 2.16 1.94 -2.83
C PRO A 29 2.67 1.87 -4.28
N PRO A 30 3.24 2.97 -4.82
CA PRO A 30 3.88 2.92 -6.13
C PRO A 30 5.11 1.99 -6.08
N LEU A 31 5.28 1.18 -7.12
CA LEU A 31 6.46 0.34 -7.29
C LEU A 31 7.51 1.09 -8.12
N TYR A 32 8.79 0.79 -7.88
CA TYR A 32 9.93 1.34 -8.61
C TYR A 32 10.75 0.23 -9.25
N GLN A 33 11.30 0.51 -10.43
CA GLN A 33 12.19 -0.41 -11.12
C GLN A 33 13.63 -0.20 -10.66
N VAL A 34 14.32 -1.29 -10.32
CA VAL A 34 15.76 -1.30 -10.10
C VAL A 34 16.42 -1.72 -11.41
N VAL A 35 17.38 -0.92 -11.88
CA VAL A 35 18.12 -1.16 -13.12
C VAL A 35 19.60 -1.29 -12.81
N LEU A 36 20.26 -2.20 -13.50
CA LEU A 36 21.72 -2.32 -13.50
C LEU A 36 22.24 -1.76 -14.83
N LEU A 37 23.28 -0.94 -14.77
CA LEU A 37 23.90 -0.33 -15.94
C LEU A 37 25.20 -1.05 -16.27
N ASN A 38 25.45 -1.25 -17.56
CA ASN A 38 26.69 -1.83 -18.06
C ASN A 38 27.87 -0.87 -17.89
N ASP A 39 29.05 -1.41 -17.57
CA ASP A 39 30.32 -0.70 -17.52
C ASP A 39 31.51 -1.63 -17.82
N ASP A 40 32.67 -1.06 -18.16
CA ASP A 40 33.86 -1.79 -18.61
C ASP A 40 34.80 -2.27 -17.49
N TYR A 41 34.49 -1.98 -16.22
CA TYR A 41 35.41 -2.20 -15.09
C TYR A 41 34.90 -3.22 -14.09
N THR A 42 33.57 -3.33 -13.94
CA THR A 42 32.96 -4.24 -12.97
C THR A 42 33.09 -5.70 -13.43
N PRO A 43 33.76 -6.58 -12.67
CA PRO A 43 33.89 -7.98 -13.04
C PRO A 43 32.53 -8.68 -13.13
N MET A 44 32.35 -9.54 -14.14
CA MET A 44 31.10 -10.31 -14.34
C MET A 44 30.69 -11.10 -13.10
N GLU A 45 31.65 -11.75 -12.42
CA GLU A 45 31.38 -12.55 -11.22
C GLU A 45 30.90 -11.68 -10.04
N PHE A 46 31.40 -10.45 -9.94
CA PHE A 46 30.95 -9.52 -8.90
C PHE A 46 29.47 -9.18 -9.08
N VAL A 47 29.03 -8.93 -10.31
CA VAL A 47 27.62 -8.68 -10.62
C VAL A 47 26.74 -9.86 -10.22
N VAL A 48 27.17 -11.09 -10.52
CA VAL A 48 26.42 -12.31 -10.15
C VAL A 48 26.24 -12.41 -8.64
N VAL A 49 27.31 -12.21 -7.86
CA VAL A 49 27.25 -12.25 -6.38
C VAL A 49 26.34 -11.15 -5.81
N VAL A 50 26.34 -9.96 -6.42
CA VAL A 50 25.41 -8.86 -6.02
C VAL A 50 23.96 -9.27 -6.26
N LEU A 51 23.65 -9.87 -7.42
CA LEU A 51 22.31 -10.33 -7.75
C LEU A 51 21.85 -11.50 -6.86
N GLU A 52 22.75 -12.40 -6.48
CA GLU A 52 22.48 -13.48 -5.52
C GLU A 52 22.21 -12.90 -4.11
N THR A 53 23.06 -12.00 -3.64
CA THR A 53 23.05 -11.53 -2.24
C THR A 53 21.91 -10.55 -1.94
N PHE A 54 21.67 -9.58 -2.84
CA PHE A 54 20.72 -8.48 -2.57
C PHE A 54 19.35 -8.71 -3.18
N PHE A 55 19.27 -9.52 -4.25
CA PHE A 55 18.03 -9.78 -4.96
C PHE A 55 17.58 -11.25 -4.86
N ASN A 56 18.29 -12.09 -4.10
CA ASN A 56 18.00 -13.51 -3.88
C ASN A 56 17.79 -14.29 -5.19
N MET A 57 18.54 -13.94 -6.24
CA MET A 57 18.49 -14.67 -7.50
C MET A 57 19.27 -15.98 -7.39
N ALA A 58 18.74 -17.05 -8.00
CA ALA A 58 19.53 -18.24 -8.25
C ALA A 58 20.67 -17.92 -9.24
N ARG A 59 21.80 -18.62 -9.12
CA ARG A 59 23.02 -18.33 -9.88
C ARG A 59 22.79 -18.32 -11.39
N GLU A 60 22.01 -19.26 -11.90
CA GLU A 60 21.71 -19.37 -13.33
C GLU A 60 20.95 -18.13 -13.82
N ARG A 61 19.97 -17.66 -13.02
CA ARG A 61 19.20 -16.45 -13.33
C ARG A 61 20.04 -15.19 -13.21
N ALA A 62 20.87 -15.08 -12.18
CA ALA A 62 21.79 -13.95 -12.00
C ALA A 62 22.76 -13.83 -13.18
N THR A 63 23.31 -14.96 -13.63
CA THR A 63 24.19 -15.03 -14.81
C THR A 63 23.46 -14.60 -16.08
N GLN A 64 22.22 -15.06 -16.29
CA GLN A 64 21.40 -14.62 -17.42
C GLN A 64 21.17 -13.11 -17.39
N VAL A 65 20.79 -12.54 -16.24
CA VAL A 65 20.59 -11.09 -16.10
C VAL A 65 21.88 -10.35 -16.44
N MET A 66 23.02 -10.76 -15.87
CA MET A 66 24.32 -10.14 -16.12
C MET A 66 24.71 -10.12 -17.60
N LEU A 67 24.44 -11.20 -18.36
CA LEU A 67 24.73 -11.27 -19.80
C LEU A 67 23.84 -10.35 -20.67
N HIS A 68 22.71 -9.88 -20.15
CA HIS A 68 21.80 -8.98 -20.87
C HIS A 68 22.08 -7.50 -20.59
N VAL A 69 22.98 -7.20 -19.64
CA VAL A 69 23.29 -5.83 -19.19
C VAL A 69 24.18 -5.15 -20.21
#